data_AF-A0A832U4Q7-F1
#
_entry.id   AF-A0A832U4Q7-F1
#
_cell.length_a   1.000
_cell.length_b   1.000
_cell.length_c   1.000
_cell.angle_alpha   90.00
_cell.angle_beta   90.00
_cell.angle_gamma   90.00
#
_symmetry.space_group_name_H-M   'P 1'
#
loop_
_entity.id
_entity.type
_entity.pdbx_description
1 polymer ?
#
loop_
_entity_poly.entity_id
_entity_poly.type
_entity_poly.pdbx_seq_one_letter_code
_entity_poly.pdbx_strand_id
1 'polypeptide(L)'
;MEYSWNKPVLTLYRERKPMERDPFVVAKARELRVTESEEGRLNGRIVDFFELMGSVDCLTSKELASDRYIICWFDDNEEDQSRAARRLTGVTFLSRVKFTVDSKGKRTYNGDFKAEYGKLR
;
A
#
# COMPACT_ATOMS: atom_id res chain seq x y z
N MET A 1 16.52 -8.00 -3.69
CA MET A 1 16.48 -7.84 -2.21
C MET A 1 15.02 -7.89 -1.75
N GLU A 2 14.74 -8.48 -0.59
CA GLU A 2 13.38 -8.55 -0.02
C GLU A 2 13.32 -7.72 1.26
N TYR A 3 12.22 -6.98 1.40
CA TYR A 3 11.91 -6.15 2.56
C TYR A 3 10.52 -6.52 3.07
N SER A 4 10.37 -6.67 4.38
CA SER A 4 9.08 -6.93 5.01
C SER A 4 8.89 -6.03 6.23
N TRP A 5 7.69 -5.47 6.34
CA TRP A 5 7.24 -4.70 7.49
C TRP A 5 6.03 -5.37 8.12
N ASN A 6 6.10 -5.64 9.42
CA ASN A 6 5.03 -6.25 10.18
C ASN A 6 4.13 -5.18 10.79
N LYS A 7 2.82 -5.33 10.61
CA LYS A 7 1.81 -4.40 11.10
C LYS A 7 2.03 -2.92 10.70
N PRO A 8 2.41 -2.56 9.47
CA PRO A 8 2.61 -1.16 9.12
C PRO A 8 1.27 -0.41 9.00
N VAL A 9 1.30 0.88 9.31
CA VAL A 9 0.22 1.81 8.91
C VAL A 9 0.55 2.34 7.52
N LEU A 10 -0.35 2.13 6.57
CA LEU A 10 -0.24 2.54 5.18
C LEU A 10 -1.12 3.76 4.91
N THR A 11 -0.59 4.73 4.18
CA THR A 11 -1.37 5.86 3.63
C THR A 11 -1.27 5.83 2.11
N LEU A 12 -2.41 5.85 1.43
CA LEU A 12 -2.50 5.77 -0.02
C LEU A 12 -3.01 7.09 -0.59
N TYR A 13 -2.32 7.59 -1.62
CA TYR A 13 -2.67 8.80 -2.36
C TYR A 13 -2.83 8.45 -3.84
N ARG A 14 -3.70 9.17 -4.57
CA ARG A 14 -3.72 9.04 -6.03
C ARG A 14 -2.61 9.91 -6.62
N GLU A 15 -1.81 9.33 -7.50
CA GLU A 15 -0.73 10.02 -8.18
C GLU A 15 -1.29 10.79 -9.39
N ARG A 16 -1.94 11.93 -9.12
CA ARG A 16 -2.60 12.79 -10.12
C ARG A 16 -2.01 14.21 -10.13
N LYS A 17 -2.35 15.00 -11.16
CA LYS A 17 -2.05 16.44 -11.23
C LYS A 17 -3.36 17.25 -11.14
N PRO A 18 -3.49 18.19 -10.18
CA PRO A 18 -2.54 18.53 -9.11
C PRO A 18 -2.36 17.38 -8.11
N MET A 19 -1.21 17.34 -7.44
CA MET A 19 -0.89 16.30 -6.46
C MET A 19 -1.89 16.33 -5.32
N GLU A 20 -2.51 15.19 -5.01
CA GLU A 20 -3.38 15.05 -3.84
C GLU A 20 -2.56 15.26 -2.57
N ARG A 21 -3.04 16.12 -1.67
CA ARG A 21 -2.39 16.42 -0.39
C ARG A 21 -2.79 15.44 0.71
N ASP A 22 -4.02 14.94 0.63
CA ASP A 22 -4.61 14.08 1.64
C ASP A 22 -4.70 12.64 1.14
N PRO A 23 -4.43 11.64 1.99
CA PRO A 23 -4.60 10.25 1.60
C PRO A 23 -6.08 9.94 1.42
N PHE A 24 -6.43 9.26 0.33
CA PHE A 24 -7.81 8.78 0.13
C PHE A 24 -8.11 7.55 0.99
N VAL A 25 -7.06 6.83 1.44
CA VAL A 25 -7.14 5.71 2.38
C VAL A 25 -5.99 5.75 3.37
N VAL A 26 -6.32 5.48 4.63
CA VAL A 26 -5.37 5.04 5.65
C VAL A 26 -5.76 3.62 6.05
N ALA A 27 -4.80 2.70 6.06
CA ALA A 27 -5.04 1.30 6.34
C ALA A 27 -4.00 0.72 7.29
N LYS A 28 -4.41 -0.26 8.10
CA LYS A 28 -3.48 -1.10 8.87
C LYS A 28 -3.34 -2.42 8.13
N ALA A 29 -2.12 -2.80 7.76
CA ALA A 29 -1.85 -4.11 7.17
C ALA A 29 -1.36 -5.10 8.22
N ARG A 30 -1.53 -6.40 8.00
CA ARG A 30 -0.80 -7.41 8.77
C ARG A 30 0.67 -7.40 8.37
N GLU A 31 0.93 -7.28 7.08
CA GLU A 31 2.28 -7.30 6.51
C GLU A 31 2.32 -6.52 5.19
N LEU A 32 3.42 -5.80 4.97
CA LEU A 32 3.80 -5.26 3.66
C LEU A 32 5.10 -5.94 3.24
N ARG A 33 5.11 -6.60 2.07
CA ARG A 33 6.33 -7.13 1.46
C ARG A 33 6.66 -6.35 0.20
N VAL A 34 7.93 -6.03 0.02
CA VAL A 34 8.46 -5.43 -1.20
C VAL A 34 9.70 -6.19 -1.64
N THR A 35 9.73 -6.61 -2.90
CA THR A 35 10.86 -7.25 -3.55
C THR A 35 11.41 -6.32 -4.61
N GLU A 36 12.71 -6.05 -4.53
CA GLU A 36 13.48 -5.31 -5.51
C GLU A 36 14.31 -6.28 -6.35
N SER A 37 14.07 -6.31 -7.66
CA SER A 37 14.86 -7.13 -8.59
C SER A 37 16.22 -6.50 -8.86
N GLU A 38 17.13 -7.26 -9.48
CA GLU A 38 18.45 -6.75 -9.90
C GLU A 38 18.36 -5.61 -10.92
N GLU A 39 17.28 -5.57 -11.70
CA GLU A 39 16.97 -4.50 -12.65
C GLU A 39 16.29 -3.27 -11.98
N GLY A 40 16.20 -3.25 -10.64
CA GLY A 40 15.56 -2.17 -9.89
C GLY A 40 14.03 -2.16 -9.98
N ARG A 41 13.39 -3.23 -10.47
CA ARG A 41 11.92 -3.32 -10.51
C ARG A 41 11.39 -3.66 -9.11
N LEU A 42 10.40 -2.89 -8.67
CA LEU A 42 9.76 -3.07 -7.37
C LEU A 42 8.42 -3.78 -7.54
N ASN A 43 8.29 -4.94 -6.89
CA ASN A 43 7.03 -5.66 -6.74
C ASN A 43 6.69 -5.74 -5.26
N GLY A 44 5.42 -5.80 -4.91
CA GLY A 44 5.05 -5.92 -3.52
C GLY A 44 3.66 -6.46 -3.30
N ARG A 45 3.38 -6.72 -2.03
CA ARG A 45 2.14 -7.31 -1.56
C ARG A 45 1.73 -6.70 -0.24
N ILE A 46 0.47 -6.28 -0.16
CA ILE A 46 -0.17 -5.88 1.08
C ILE A 46 -1.05 -7.05 1.54
N VAL A 47 -0.74 -7.59 2.72
CA VAL A 47 -1.41 -8.75 3.28
C VAL A 47 -2.33 -8.33 4.42
N ASP A 48 -3.55 -8.83 4.35
CA ASP A 48 -4.59 -8.68 5.36
C ASP A 48 -4.72 -7.26 5.92
N PHE A 49 -4.97 -6.29 5.05
CA PHE A 49 -5.16 -4.91 5.45
C PHE A 49 -6.63 -4.55 5.65
N PHE A 50 -6.89 -3.59 6.55
CA PHE A 50 -8.21 -3.04 6.76
C PHE A 50 -8.12 -1.51 6.90
N GLU A 51 -9.21 -0.86 6.53
CA GLU A 51 -9.33 0.60 6.56
C GLU A 51 -9.32 1.11 8.01
N LEU A 52 -8.54 2.15 8.26
CA LEU A 52 -8.64 3.02 9.44
C LEU A 52 -9.40 4.30 9.11
N MET A 53 -9.20 4.83 7.89
CA MET A 53 -9.90 5.99 7.34
C MET A 53 -10.03 5.88 5.82
N GLY A 54 -11.06 6.54 5.27
CA GLY A 54 -11.32 6.52 3.83
C GLY A 54 -11.97 5.22 3.37
N SER A 55 -11.85 4.90 2.08
CA SER A 55 -12.36 3.65 1.53
C SER A 55 -11.49 3.06 0.41
N VAL A 56 -11.14 1.78 0.55
CA VAL A 56 -10.40 0.96 -0.40
C VAL A 56 -11.31 0.32 -1.44
N ASP A 57 -12.63 0.52 -1.37
CA ASP A 57 -13.57 -0.03 -2.35
C ASP A 57 -13.23 0.44 -3.77
N CYS A 58 -12.60 1.61 -3.92
CA CYS A 58 -12.09 2.08 -5.20
C CYS A 58 -11.00 1.16 -5.78
N LEU A 59 -10.22 0.45 -4.96
CA LEU A 59 -9.20 -0.52 -5.40
C LEU A 59 -9.79 -1.89 -5.76
N THR A 60 -11.08 -2.11 -5.47
CA THR A 60 -11.81 -3.35 -5.82
C THR A 60 -12.51 -3.25 -7.18
N SER A 61 -12.64 -2.05 -7.75
CA SER A 61 -13.32 -1.81 -9.02
C SER A 61 -12.41 -2.04 -10.25
N LYS A 62 -13.01 -2.24 -11.43
CA LYS A 62 -12.25 -2.44 -12.69
C LYS A 62 -11.61 -1.15 -13.21
N GLU A 63 -12.22 0.00 -12.93
CA GLU A 63 -11.84 1.30 -13.53
C GLU A 63 -10.51 1.84 -13.00
N LEU A 64 -10.07 1.41 -11.82
CA LEU A 64 -8.95 2.01 -11.10
C LEU A 64 -7.75 1.07 -10.96
N ALA A 65 -7.79 -0.12 -11.58
CA ALA A 65 -6.63 -1.00 -11.72
C ALA A 65 -5.53 -0.39 -12.61
N SER A 66 -5.88 0.57 -13.47
CA SER A 66 -4.98 1.33 -14.34
C SER A 66 -4.49 2.66 -13.75
N ASP A 67 -4.99 3.04 -12.57
CA ASP A 67 -4.54 4.25 -11.88
C ASP A 67 -3.17 4.05 -11.24
N ARG A 68 -2.49 5.18 -11.00
CA ARG A 68 -1.21 5.23 -10.29
C ARG A 68 -1.40 5.78 -8.89
N TYR A 69 -0.68 5.19 -7.94
CA TYR A 69 -0.78 5.54 -6.54
C TYR A 69 0.59 5.82 -5.93
N ILE A 70 0.54 6.52 -4.80
CA ILE A 70 1.66 6.64 -3.88
C ILE A 70 1.28 5.89 -2.61
N ILE A 71 2.16 5.03 -2.11
CA ILE A 71 2.02 4.36 -0.82
C ILE A 71 3.13 4.85 0.08
N CYS A 72 2.77 5.48 1.20
CA CYS A 72 3.69 5.74 2.30
C CYS A 72 3.33 4.83 3.47
N TRP A 73 4.31 4.48 4.31
CA TRP A 73 4.02 3.70 5.50
C TRP A 73 4.98 3.98 6.65
N PHE A 74 4.45 3.74 7.84
CA PHE A 74 5.17 3.81 9.09
C PHE A 74 5.21 2.42 9.72
N ASP A 75 6.36 2.07 10.28
CA ASP A 75 6.54 0.86 11.08
C ASP A 75 6.33 1.24 12.54
N ASP A 76 5.37 0.62 13.21
CA ASP A 76 5.09 0.87 14.63
C ASP A 76 6.30 0.55 15.53
N ASN A 77 7.25 -0.25 15.04
CA ASN A 77 8.45 -0.62 15.77
C ASN A 77 9.62 0.35 15.55
N GLU A 78 9.48 1.36 14.69
CA GLU A 78 10.50 2.37 14.44
C GLU A 78 10.21 3.63 15.27
N GLU A 79 11.02 3.85 16.32
CA GLU A 79 10.88 5.01 17.21
C GLU A 79 11.34 6.31 16.54
N ASP A 80 12.30 6.23 15.59
CA ASP A 80 12.77 7.39 14.84
C ASP A 80 11.90 7.65 13.60
N GLN A 81 10.90 8.52 13.78
CA GLN A 81 9.96 8.88 12.71
C GLN A 81 10.64 9.52 11.48
N SER A 82 11.86 10.06 11.61
CA SER A 82 12.61 10.59 10.46
C SER A 82 13.11 9.49 9.51
N ARG A 83 13.30 8.27 10.03
CA ARG A 83 13.64 7.05 9.29
C ARG A 83 12.40 6.26 8.83
N ALA A 84 11.25 6.55 9.44
CA ALA A 84 9.99 5.90 9.10
C ALA A 84 9.34 6.45 7.82
N ALA A 85 9.90 7.49 7.18
CA ALA A 85 9.36 8.08 5.96
C ALA A 85 9.66 7.23 4.71
N ARG A 86 9.07 6.04 4.65
CA ARG A 86 9.16 5.11 3.52
C ARG A 86 8.05 5.39 2.52
N ARG A 87 8.37 5.28 1.22
CA ARG A 87 7.45 5.65 0.14
C ARG A 87 7.69 4.82 -1.12
N LEU A 88 6.61 4.43 -1.77
CA LEU A 88 6.57 3.92 -3.13
C LEU A 88 5.77 4.88 -4.03
N THR A 89 6.25 5.14 -5.23
CA THR A 89 5.58 5.97 -6.25
C THR A 89 5.41 5.21 -7.56
N GLY A 90 4.43 5.61 -8.38
CA GLY A 90 4.06 4.83 -9.56
C GLY A 90 3.51 3.46 -9.20
N VAL A 91 2.82 3.35 -8.05
CA VAL A 91 2.23 2.08 -7.62
C VAL A 91 1.04 1.75 -8.50
N THR A 92 1.00 0.53 -9.04
CA THR A 92 -0.14 -0.01 -9.77
C THR A 92 -0.46 -1.41 -9.26
N PHE A 93 -1.72 -1.65 -8.91
CA PHE A 93 -2.17 -2.98 -8.49
C PHE A 93 -2.27 -3.93 -9.69
N LEU A 94 -1.69 -5.12 -9.58
CA LEU A 94 -1.61 -6.10 -10.66
C LEU A 94 -2.96 -6.75 -10.96
N SER A 95 -3.85 -6.74 -9.96
CA SER A 95 -5.23 -7.16 -10.07
C SER A 95 -6.07 -6.38 -9.07
N ARG A 96 -7.40 -6.50 -9.17
CA ARG A 96 -8.31 -5.94 -8.16
C ARG A 96 -7.91 -6.45 -6.78
N VAL A 97 -7.90 -5.55 -5.80
CA VAL A 97 -7.75 -5.93 -4.41
C VAL A 97 -8.89 -6.89 -4.04
N LYS A 98 -8.54 -8.04 -3.48
CA LYS A 98 -9.50 -9.06 -3.03
C LYS A 98 -9.75 -8.87 -1.55
N PHE A 99 -10.94 -9.21 -1.08
CA PHE A 99 -11.24 -9.20 0.34
C PHE A 99 -11.93 -10.47 0.81
N THR A 100 -11.75 -10.74 2.10
CA THR A 100 -12.53 -11.72 2.87
C THR A 100 -13.37 -10.97 3.90
N VAL A 101 -14.45 -11.59 4.35
CA VAL A 101 -15.33 -11.06 5.40
C VAL A 101 -15.29 -12.03 6.56
N ASP A 102 -14.99 -11.53 7.76
CA ASP A 102 -15.00 -12.36 8.97
C ASP A 102 -16.43 -12.59 9.50
N SER A 103 -16.55 -13.39 10.56
CA SER A 103 -17.83 -13.69 11.19
C SER A 103 -18.54 -12.48 11.80
N LYS A 104 -17.84 -11.35 11.97
CA LYS A 104 -18.36 -10.08 12.48
C LYS A 104 -18.66 -9.08 11.36
N GLY A 105 -18.50 -9.47 10.09
CA GLY A 105 -18.71 -8.61 8.94
C GLY A 105 -17.52 -7.69 8.61
N LYS A 106 -16.37 -7.85 9.27
CA LYS A 106 -15.17 -7.04 9.00
C LYS A 106 -14.52 -7.49 7.70
N ARG A 107 -14.31 -6.55 6.77
CA ARG A 107 -13.56 -6.78 5.54
C ARG A 107 -12.07 -6.70 5.78
N THR A 108 -11.35 -7.66 5.21
CA THR A 108 -9.88 -7.70 5.21
C THR A 108 -9.39 -7.91 3.79
N TYR A 109 -8.48 -7.07 3.35
CA TYR A 109 -8.11 -6.90 1.95
C TYR A 109 -6.69 -7.42 1.68
N ASN A 110 -6.45 -7.85 0.44
CA ASN A 110 -5.18 -8.36 -0.04
C ASN A 110 -4.91 -7.83 -1.46
N GLY A 111 -3.72 -7.32 -1.70
CA GLY A 111 -3.37 -6.70 -2.98
C GLY A 111 -1.91 -6.90 -3.36
N ASP A 112 -1.69 -7.34 -4.60
CA ASP A 112 -0.38 -7.42 -5.23
C ASP A 112 -0.19 -6.20 -6.13
N PHE A 113 1.00 -5.61 -6.10
CA PHE A 113 1.31 -4.38 -6.84
C PHE A 113 2.73 -4.39 -7.42
N LYS A 114 2.95 -3.48 -8.37
CA LYS A 114 4.27 -3.03 -8.80
C LYS A 114 4.44 -1.55 -8.49
N ALA A 115 5.68 -1.09 -8.36
CA ALA A 115 6.01 0.32 -8.20
C ALA A 115 7.18 0.69 -9.11
N GLU A 116 7.28 1.97 -9.47
CA GLU A 116 8.38 2.46 -10.30
C GLU A 116 9.59 2.91 -9.48
N TYR A 117 9.33 3.53 -8.32
CA TYR A 117 10.38 4.01 -7.44
C TYR A 117 10.02 3.76 -5.97
N GLY A 118 11.06 3.60 -5.14
CA GLY A 118 10.90 3.31 -3.73
C GLY A 118 12.00 3.92 -2.88
N LYS A 119 11.60 4.60 -1.80
CA LYS A 119 12.45 4.88 -0.64
C LYS A 119 12.11 3.85 0.44
N LEU A 120 12.90 2.79 0.51
CA LEU A 120 12.67 1.64 1.39
C LEU A 120 13.47 1.70 2.70
N ARG A 121 14.40 2.66 2.81
CA ARG A 121 15.27 2.93 3.96
C ARG A 121 15.13 4.36 4.45
#